data_AF-A0A060CPZ1-F1
#
_entry.id   AF-A0A060CPZ1-F1
#
_cell.length_a   1.000
_cell.length_b   1.000
_cell.length_c   1.000
_cell.angle_alpha   90.00
_cell.angle_beta   90.00
_cell.angle_gamma   90.00
#
_symmetry.space_group_name_H-M   'P 1'
#
loop_
_entity.id
_entity.type
_entity.pdbx_description
1 polymer ?
#
loop_
_entity_poly.entity_id
_entity_poly.type
_entity_poly.pdbx_seq_one_letter_code
_entity_poly.pdbx_strand_id
1 'polypeptide(L)'
;QGFRSDVIKLVRELQVPLIRYPGGNFVSCYDWHDGIGPKSQRPRRLDYAWSSIETNQFGIDEFCQWAQKVGVEPMIAVNLGTGDIKDAGDLVEYCNFTSGTYWSDLRIKNGHKEPYNVKYWCLGNEMEGSWQAGHLSAEDYTKKALEAAKIMRWVDPEIKLIACGSSYTMLPN
;
A
#
# COMPACT_ATOMS: atom_id res chain seq x y z
N GLN A 1 3.16 -15.79 -14.82
CA GLN A 1 3.62 -14.75 -13.87
C GLN A 1 5.13 -14.88 -13.70
N GLY A 2 5.88 -13.76 -13.73
CA GLY A 2 7.35 -13.73 -13.74
C GLY A 2 8.02 -13.78 -12.36
N PHE A 3 7.40 -14.41 -11.35
CA PHE A 3 7.97 -14.49 -10.01
C PHE A 3 9.06 -15.57 -9.92
N ARG A 4 10.20 -15.22 -9.32
CA ARG A 4 11.32 -16.15 -9.06
C ARG A 4 10.88 -17.28 -8.13
N SER A 5 10.85 -18.52 -8.65
CA SER A 5 10.36 -19.70 -7.95
C SER A 5 11.25 -20.14 -6.78
N ASP A 6 12.55 -19.95 -6.90
CA ASP A 6 13.54 -20.21 -5.86
C ASP A 6 13.38 -19.25 -4.68
N VAL A 7 13.14 -17.95 -4.92
CA VAL A 7 12.86 -16.97 -3.86
C VAL A 7 11.53 -17.29 -3.17
N ILE A 8 10.49 -17.66 -3.91
CA ILE A 8 9.21 -18.12 -3.36
C ILE A 8 9.41 -19.30 -2.38
N LYS A 9 10.28 -20.25 -2.74
CA LYS A 9 10.58 -21.40 -1.89
C LYS A 9 11.23 -20.96 -0.57
N LEU A 10 12.24 -20.09 -0.64
CA LEU A 10 12.93 -19.57 0.55
C LEU A 10 11.98 -18.78 1.47
N VAL A 11 11.11 -17.94 0.92
CA VAL A 11 10.13 -17.18 1.72
C VAL A 11 9.16 -18.11 2.46
N ARG A 12 8.71 -19.19 1.81
CA ARG A 12 7.86 -20.21 2.45
C ARG A 12 8.59 -20.95 3.57
N GLU A 13 9.87 -21.27 3.39
CA GLU A 13 10.70 -21.91 4.41
C GLU A 13 10.93 -21.00 5.63
N LEU A 14 11.03 -19.68 5.43
CA LEU A 14 11.11 -18.71 6.52
C LEU A 14 9.80 -18.56 7.33
N GLN A 15 8.68 -19.07 6.81
CA GLN A 15 7.36 -18.99 7.45
C GLN A 15 6.95 -17.57 7.84
N VAL A 16 7.27 -16.59 6.98
CA VAL A 16 6.93 -15.19 7.22
C VAL A 16 5.40 -15.03 7.20
N PRO A 17 4.75 -14.56 8.27
CA PRO A 17 3.28 -14.51 8.33
C PRO A 17 2.70 -13.29 7.61
N LEU A 18 3.46 -12.18 7.56
CA LEU A 18 2.99 -10.87 7.13
C LEU A 18 4.12 -10.15 6.40
N ILE A 19 3.82 -9.52 5.26
CA ILE A 19 4.79 -8.71 4.50
C ILE A 19 4.21 -7.34 4.21
N ARG A 20 4.99 -6.29 4.53
CA ARG A 20 4.64 -4.89 4.29
C ARG A 20 4.99 -4.45 2.85
N TYR A 21 4.10 -3.71 2.18
CA TYR A 21 4.24 -3.21 0.81
C TYR A 21 3.41 -1.94 0.59
N PRO A 22 3.72 -1.02 -0.35
CA PRO A 22 4.96 -0.88 -1.13
C PRO A 22 6.00 0.02 -0.42
N GLY A 23 5.94 0.14 0.91
CA GLY A 23 6.78 1.09 1.66
C GLY A 23 8.30 0.89 1.50
N GLY A 24 9.16 1.55 2.29
CA GLY A 24 8.92 2.63 3.23
C GLY A 24 8.78 3.97 2.52
N ASN A 25 9.82 4.81 2.52
CA ASN A 25 9.82 6.15 1.94
C ASN A 25 9.20 6.27 0.52
N PHE A 26 9.32 5.20 -0.28
CA PHE A 26 8.70 5.10 -1.61
C PHE A 26 7.20 5.45 -1.61
N VAL A 27 6.44 4.96 -0.62
CA VAL A 27 4.97 5.10 -0.62
C VAL A 27 4.51 6.55 -0.52
N SER A 28 5.32 7.45 0.06
CA SER A 28 4.92 8.82 0.36
C SER A 28 4.82 9.74 -0.88
N CYS A 29 5.28 9.27 -2.04
CA CYS A 29 5.06 9.89 -3.36
C CYS A 29 4.42 8.92 -4.36
N TYR A 30 4.03 7.72 -3.92
CA TYR A 30 3.54 6.68 -4.82
C TYR A 30 2.07 6.92 -5.18
N ASP A 31 1.74 6.78 -6.46
CA ASP A 31 0.39 6.73 -6.99
C ASP A 31 0.04 5.27 -7.30
N TRP A 32 -0.85 4.67 -6.51
CA TRP A 32 -1.19 3.24 -6.64
C TRP A 32 -1.91 2.93 -7.97
N HIS A 33 -2.54 3.92 -8.59
CA HIS A 33 -3.20 3.76 -9.89
C HIS A 33 -2.19 3.43 -10.99
N ASP A 34 -0.97 3.96 -10.90
CA ASP A 34 0.10 3.67 -11.86
C ASP A 34 0.48 2.18 -11.86
N GLY A 35 0.22 1.47 -10.76
CA GLY A 35 0.54 0.06 -10.55
C GLY A 35 -0.54 -0.95 -10.96
N ILE A 36 -1.69 -0.53 -11.47
CA ILE A 36 -2.81 -1.42 -11.84
C ILE A 36 -3.06 -1.44 -13.35
N GLY A 37 -3.90 -2.37 -13.83
CA GLY A 37 -4.30 -2.46 -15.24
C GLY A 37 -3.21 -3.00 -16.16
N PRO A 38 -3.36 -2.83 -17.49
CA PRO A 38 -2.43 -3.40 -18.47
C PRO A 38 -1.01 -2.86 -18.32
N LYS A 39 -0.03 -3.75 -18.09
CA LYS A 39 1.38 -3.39 -17.86
C LYS A 39 2.02 -2.52 -18.95
N SER A 40 1.55 -2.64 -20.19
CA SER A 40 2.03 -1.84 -21.32
C SER A 40 1.56 -0.37 -21.28
N GLN A 41 0.55 -0.06 -20.47
CA GLN A 41 0.00 1.28 -20.29
C GLN A 41 0.46 1.94 -18.98
N ARG A 42 1.14 1.20 -18.10
CA ARG A 42 1.62 1.71 -16.82
C ARG A 42 2.81 2.66 -17.04
N PRO A 43 2.80 3.85 -16.42
CA PRO A 43 3.86 4.83 -16.65
C PRO A 43 5.13 4.46 -15.89
N ARG A 44 6.26 4.97 -16.38
CA ARG A 44 7.50 5.04 -15.62
C ARG A 44 7.49 6.32 -14.78
N ARG A 45 7.82 6.23 -13.50
CA ARG A 45 7.87 7.37 -12.58
C ARG A 45 9.24 7.51 -11.95
N LEU A 46 9.59 8.75 -11.60
CA LEU A 46 10.74 9.00 -10.73
C LEU A 46 10.32 8.67 -9.30
N ASP A 47 11.05 7.77 -8.65
CA ASP A 47 10.99 7.58 -7.22
C ASP A 47 11.95 8.58 -6.56
N TYR A 48 11.36 9.58 -5.90
CA TYR A 48 12.09 10.63 -5.21
C TYR A 48 12.86 10.13 -3.98
N ALA A 49 12.37 9.07 -3.32
CA ALA A 49 12.98 8.58 -2.09
C ALA A 49 14.33 7.91 -2.36
N TRP A 50 14.43 7.15 -3.45
CA TRP A 50 15.63 6.37 -3.78
C TRP A 50 16.30 6.80 -5.09
N SER A 51 15.91 7.94 -5.65
CA SER A 51 16.49 8.49 -6.90
C SER A 51 16.52 7.46 -8.03
N SER A 52 15.41 6.74 -8.20
CA SER A 52 15.29 5.59 -9.10
C SER A 52 14.13 5.76 -10.09
N ILE A 53 14.09 4.92 -11.13
CA ILE A 53 12.93 4.88 -12.04
C ILE A 53 12.07 3.67 -11.68
N GLU A 54 10.87 3.92 -11.16
CA GLU A 54 9.84 2.91 -11.01
C GLU A 54 9.17 2.65 -12.36
N THR A 55 9.05 1.38 -12.73
CA THR A 55 8.46 0.94 -14.01
C THR A 55 6.99 0.58 -13.90
N ASN A 56 6.48 0.45 -12.68
CA ASN A 56 5.17 -0.02 -12.28
C ASN A 56 4.77 -1.39 -12.85
N GLN A 57 5.75 -2.20 -13.28
CA GLN A 57 5.51 -3.56 -13.76
C GLN A 57 5.07 -4.51 -12.64
N PHE A 58 5.28 -4.11 -11.38
CA PHE A 58 4.83 -4.78 -10.19
C PHE A 58 4.07 -3.77 -9.32
N GLY A 59 2.76 -3.96 -9.21
CA GLY A 59 1.88 -3.13 -8.39
C GLY A 59 1.08 -3.97 -7.40
N ILE A 60 0.01 -3.38 -6.85
CA ILE A 60 -0.83 -4.02 -5.83
C ILE A 60 -1.41 -5.36 -6.30
N ASP A 61 -1.81 -5.46 -7.57
CA ASP A 61 -2.35 -6.67 -8.17
C ASP A 61 -1.33 -7.82 -8.18
N GLU A 62 -0.10 -7.54 -8.61
CA GLU A 62 0.97 -8.53 -8.61
C GLU A 62 1.41 -8.90 -7.19
N PHE A 63 1.46 -7.92 -6.27
CA PHE A 63 1.83 -8.16 -4.89
C PHE A 63 0.84 -9.08 -4.19
N CYS A 64 -0.47 -8.82 -4.29
CA CYS A 64 -1.50 -9.64 -3.66
C CYS A 64 -1.54 -11.06 -4.23
N GLN A 65 -1.37 -11.23 -5.55
CA GLN A 65 -1.23 -12.55 -6.17
C GLN A 65 0.03 -13.28 -5.69
N TRP A 66 1.16 -12.58 -5.58
CA TRP A 66 2.39 -13.14 -5.06
C TRP A 66 2.23 -13.57 -3.61
N ALA A 67 1.64 -12.72 -2.77
CA ALA A 67 1.40 -12.97 -1.35
C ALA A 67 0.52 -14.20 -1.13
N GLN A 68 -0.58 -14.34 -1.88
CA GLN A 68 -1.41 -15.54 -1.89
C GLN A 68 -0.59 -16.79 -2.26
N LYS A 69 0.27 -16.68 -3.27
CA LYS A 69 1.10 -17.80 -3.74
C LYS A 69 2.13 -18.20 -2.69
N VAL A 70 2.72 -17.28 -1.94
CA VAL A 70 3.69 -17.61 -0.89
C VAL A 70 3.05 -17.95 0.46
N GLY A 71 1.75 -17.68 0.64
CA GLY A 71 1.02 -17.96 1.88
C GLY A 71 1.28 -16.91 2.96
N VAL A 72 1.49 -15.65 2.57
CA VAL A 72 1.71 -14.52 3.49
C VAL A 72 0.54 -13.56 3.43
N GLU A 73 0.22 -12.94 4.56
CA GLU A 73 -0.78 -11.88 4.62
C GLU A 73 -0.16 -10.55 4.11
N PRO A 74 -0.87 -9.79 3.25
CA PRO A 74 -0.47 -8.43 2.88
C PRO A 74 -0.65 -7.44 4.02
N MET A 75 0.35 -6.57 4.24
CA MET A 75 0.22 -5.32 5.01
C MET A 75 0.48 -4.12 4.10
N ILE A 76 -0.59 -3.43 3.71
CA ILE A 76 -0.51 -2.41 2.66
C ILE A 76 -0.36 -1.01 3.25
N ALA A 77 0.65 -0.25 2.82
CA ALA A 77 0.82 1.15 3.19
C ALA A 77 0.09 2.06 2.20
N VAL A 78 -0.65 3.04 2.70
CA VAL A 78 -1.28 4.09 1.89
C VAL A 78 -0.40 5.35 1.85
N ASN A 79 -0.46 6.10 0.75
CA ASN A 79 0.29 7.35 0.62
C ASN A 79 -0.38 8.46 1.44
N LEU A 80 0.21 8.81 2.59
CA LEU A 80 -0.17 10.00 3.36
C LEU A 80 0.85 11.14 3.28
N GLY A 81 1.88 11.02 2.43
CA GLY A 81 2.78 12.12 2.09
C GLY A 81 2.09 13.08 1.13
N THR A 82 2.25 12.83 -0.16
CA THR A 82 1.62 13.63 -1.23
C THR A 82 0.19 13.21 -1.54
N GLY A 83 -0.25 12.05 -1.07
CA GLY A 83 -1.58 11.50 -1.35
C GLY A 83 -2.71 12.13 -0.53
N ASP A 84 -3.91 11.99 -1.06
CA ASP A 84 -5.17 12.42 -0.44
C ASP A 84 -5.76 11.33 0.45
N ILE A 85 -6.49 11.73 1.50
CA ILE A 85 -7.17 10.78 2.41
C ILE A 85 -8.24 9.93 1.70
N LYS A 86 -8.85 10.48 0.63
CA LYS A 86 -9.85 9.75 -0.17
C LYS A 86 -9.17 8.61 -0.93
N ASP A 87 -7.97 8.84 -1.44
CA ASP A 87 -7.20 7.87 -2.21
C ASP A 87 -6.89 6.59 -1.40
N ALA A 88 -6.65 6.75 -0.10
CA ALA A 88 -6.51 5.64 0.83
C ALA A 88 -7.79 4.78 0.91
N GLY A 89 -8.97 5.41 0.93
CA GLY A 89 -10.26 4.71 0.91
C GLY A 89 -10.54 4.04 -0.44
N ASP A 90 -10.21 4.71 -1.54
CA ASP A 90 -10.34 4.19 -2.90
C ASP A 90 -9.50 2.91 -3.09
N LEU A 91 -8.28 2.87 -2.54
CA LEU A 91 -7.45 1.67 -2.56
C LEU A 91 -8.04 0.52 -1.71
N VAL A 92 -8.64 0.82 -0.55
CA VAL A 92 -9.37 -0.19 0.24
C VAL A 92 -10.56 -0.72 -0.56
N GLU A 93 -11.32 0.15 -1.23
CA GLU A 93 -12.46 -0.26 -2.06
C GLU A 93 -12.00 -1.17 -3.20
N TYR A 94 -10.94 -0.77 -3.90
CA TYR A 94 -10.31 -1.57 -4.94
C TYR A 94 -9.93 -2.96 -4.43
N CYS A 95 -9.26 -3.04 -3.28
CA CYS A 95 -8.76 -4.31 -2.75
C CYS A 95 -9.82 -5.20 -2.10
N ASN A 96 -10.81 -4.62 -1.41
CA ASN A 96 -11.66 -5.37 -0.47
C ASN A 96 -13.14 -5.37 -0.84
N PHE A 97 -13.64 -4.41 -1.63
CA PHE A 97 -15.07 -4.33 -1.94
C PHE A 97 -15.47 -5.36 -3.01
N THR A 98 -16.62 -6.03 -2.83
CA THR A 98 -17.01 -7.19 -3.65
C THR A 98 -17.15 -6.86 -5.14
N SER A 99 -18.07 -5.96 -5.49
CA SER A 99 -18.38 -5.54 -6.87
C SER A 99 -19.43 -4.43 -6.86
N GLY A 100 -19.68 -3.79 -8.01
CA GLY A 100 -20.79 -2.85 -8.22
C GLY A 100 -20.43 -1.40 -7.91
N THR A 101 -19.15 -1.11 -7.74
CA THR A 101 -18.60 0.24 -7.60
C THR A 101 -17.47 0.43 -8.61
N TYR A 102 -17.09 1.68 -8.86
CA TYR A 102 -16.04 1.97 -9.84
C TYR A 102 -14.74 1.22 -9.55
N TRP A 103 -14.26 1.22 -8.29
CA TRP A 103 -12.97 0.59 -7.98
C TRP A 103 -13.04 -0.93 -7.93
N SER A 104 -14.09 -1.50 -7.35
CA SER A 104 -14.28 -2.96 -7.33
C SER A 104 -14.46 -3.54 -8.73
N ASP A 105 -15.23 -2.87 -9.59
CA ASP A 105 -15.43 -3.31 -10.98
C ASP A 105 -14.16 -3.10 -11.83
N LEU A 106 -13.34 -2.08 -11.52
CA LEU A 106 -12.04 -1.91 -12.15
C LEU A 106 -11.07 -3.04 -11.77
N ARG A 107 -11.06 -3.48 -10.51
CA ARG A 107 -10.30 -4.68 -10.07
C ARG A 107 -10.73 -5.91 -10.87
N ILE A 108 -12.04 -6.14 -10.99
CA ILE A 108 -12.61 -7.24 -11.76
C ILE A 108 -12.19 -7.14 -13.24
N LYS A 109 -12.29 -5.95 -13.84
CA LYS A 109 -11.89 -5.68 -15.23
C LYS A 109 -10.39 -5.93 -15.45
N ASN A 110 -9.55 -5.68 -14.46
CA ASN A 110 -8.12 -5.97 -14.52
C ASN A 110 -7.79 -7.47 -14.41
N GLY A 111 -8.81 -8.33 -14.23
CA GLY A 111 -8.66 -9.79 -14.19
C GLY A 111 -8.69 -10.38 -12.78
N HIS A 112 -9.07 -9.59 -11.78
CA HIS A 112 -9.00 -9.95 -10.36
C HIS A 112 -10.41 -9.95 -9.76
N LYS A 113 -11.17 -11.00 -10.04
CA LYS A 113 -12.60 -11.07 -9.73
C LYS A 113 -12.86 -10.96 -8.22
N GLU A 114 -12.24 -11.83 -7.45
CA GLU A 114 -12.41 -11.88 -6.00
C GLU A 114 -11.63 -10.75 -5.32
N PRO A 115 -12.17 -10.15 -4.23
CA PRO A 115 -11.41 -9.22 -3.40
C PRO A 115 -10.15 -9.87 -2.84
N TYR A 116 -9.10 -9.07 -2.66
CA TYR A 116 -7.87 -9.50 -2.01
C TYR A 116 -8.03 -9.67 -0.50
N ASN A 117 -9.05 -9.05 0.11
CA ASN A 117 -9.34 -9.10 1.54
C ASN A 117 -8.13 -8.73 2.40
N VAL A 118 -7.46 -7.63 2.04
CA VAL A 118 -6.29 -7.12 2.78
C VAL A 118 -6.73 -6.68 4.17
N LYS A 119 -6.16 -7.31 5.21
CA LYS A 119 -6.55 -7.06 6.61
C LYS A 119 -5.76 -5.94 7.27
N TYR A 120 -4.50 -5.75 6.90
CA TYR A 120 -3.58 -4.85 7.61
C TYR A 120 -3.19 -3.67 6.74
N TRP A 121 -3.34 -2.46 7.26
CA TRP A 121 -3.07 -1.24 6.51
C TRP A 121 -2.23 -0.24 7.32
N CYS A 122 -1.13 0.25 6.76
CA CYS A 122 -0.31 1.31 7.36
C CYS A 122 -0.79 2.68 6.89
N LEU A 123 -1.04 3.58 7.83
CA LEU A 123 -1.39 4.97 7.57
C LEU A 123 -0.10 5.77 7.31
N GLY A 124 0.44 5.68 6.09
CA GLY A 124 1.69 6.35 5.70
C GLY A 124 2.97 5.59 6.06
N ASN A 125 4.07 6.33 6.12
CA ASN A 125 5.39 5.86 6.55
C ASN A 125 6.15 7.01 7.23
N GLU A 126 6.63 6.82 8.47
CA GLU A 126 7.70 7.65 9.09
C GLU A 126 7.54 9.16 8.85
N MET A 127 6.31 9.66 9.08
CA MET A 127 5.87 10.96 8.59
C MET A 127 6.57 12.14 9.28
N GLU A 128 7.31 11.91 10.35
CA GLU A 128 8.02 12.93 11.12
C GLU A 128 9.45 13.20 10.60
N GLY A 129 10.02 12.31 9.78
CA GLY A 129 11.39 12.43 9.31
C GLY A 129 11.56 13.55 8.29
N SER A 130 12.56 14.42 8.45
CA SER A 130 12.80 15.53 7.50
C SER A 130 13.19 15.08 6.09
N TRP A 131 13.68 13.85 5.96
CA TRP A 131 13.97 13.19 4.68
C TRP A 131 12.71 12.70 3.95
N GLN A 132 11.60 12.58 4.66
CA GLN A 132 10.39 11.99 4.13
C GLN A 132 9.60 12.98 3.28
N ALA A 133 9.14 12.52 2.11
CA ALA A 133 8.28 13.34 1.28
C ALA A 133 6.95 13.63 1.99
N GLY A 134 6.57 14.90 2.03
CA GLY A 134 5.36 15.34 2.72
C GLY A 134 5.40 15.12 4.23
N HIS A 135 6.57 15.27 4.88
CA HIS A 135 6.66 15.14 6.33
C HIS A 135 5.67 16.07 7.05
N LEU A 136 5.24 15.67 8.23
CA LEU A 136 4.21 16.33 9.04
C LEU A 136 4.68 16.43 10.49
N SER A 137 4.19 17.48 11.17
CA SER A 137 4.22 17.50 12.63
C SER A 137 3.38 16.34 13.20
N ALA A 138 3.60 15.97 14.46
CA ALA A 138 2.80 14.94 15.11
C ALA A 138 1.29 15.28 15.13
N GLU A 139 0.96 16.56 15.30
CA GLU A 139 -0.43 17.03 15.30
C GLU A 139 -1.07 16.91 13.90
N ASP A 140 -0.36 17.37 12.86
CA ASP A 140 -0.88 17.34 11.49
C ASP A 140 -0.99 15.90 10.97
N TYR A 141 -0.02 15.05 11.30
CA TYR A 141 -0.09 13.62 11.03
C TYR A 141 -1.31 12.99 11.69
N THR A 142 -1.54 13.28 12.98
CA THR A 142 -2.69 12.72 13.72
C THR A 142 -4.02 13.12 13.06
N LYS A 143 -4.18 14.38 12.68
CA LYS A 143 -5.38 14.86 11.97
C LYS A 143 -5.57 14.14 10.63
N LYS A 144 -4.52 14.06 9.81
CA LYS A 144 -4.57 13.41 8.48
C LYS A 144 -4.85 11.90 8.60
N ALA A 145 -4.13 11.21 9.47
CA ALA A 145 -4.27 9.78 9.70
C ALA A 145 -5.66 9.42 10.26
N LEU A 146 -6.22 10.26 11.14
CA LEU A 146 -7.56 10.06 11.68
C LEU A 146 -8.64 10.10 10.59
N GLU A 147 -8.59 11.08 9.69
CA GLU A 147 -9.58 11.20 8.61
C GLU A 147 -9.41 10.10 7.55
N ALA A 148 -8.17 9.74 7.21
CA ALA A 148 -7.90 8.57 6.37
C ALA A 148 -8.47 7.29 7.00
N ALA A 149 -8.22 7.07 8.29
CA ALA A 149 -8.70 5.91 9.03
C ALA A 149 -10.23 5.79 9.05
N LYS A 150 -10.93 6.93 9.20
CA LYS A 150 -12.41 6.97 9.15
C LYS A 150 -12.92 6.50 7.79
N ILE A 151 -12.42 7.10 6.70
CA ILE A 151 -12.85 6.76 5.34
C ILE A 151 -12.56 5.27 5.06
N MET A 152 -11.35 4.81 5.34
CA MET A 152 -10.96 3.41 5.11
C MET A 152 -11.88 2.42 5.85
N ARG A 153 -12.23 2.72 7.11
CA ARG A 153 -13.17 1.87 7.89
C ARG A 153 -14.63 1.98 7.44
N TRP A 154 -15.04 3.09 6.83
CA TRP A 154 -16.37 3.18 6.22
C TRP A 154 -16.49 2.29 4.98
N VAL A 155 -15.38 2.05 4.28
CA VAL A 155 -15.32 1.10 3.16
C VAL A 155 -15.30 -0.34 3.68
N ASP A 156 -14.43 -0.65 4.63
CA ASP A 156 -14.32 -1.98 5.23
C ASP A 156 -14.07 -1.88 6.75
N PRO A 157 -15.09 -2.15 7.59
CA PRO A 157 -14.98 -1.99 9.03
C PRO A 157 -14.08 -3.04 9.72
N GLU A 158 -13.74 -4.14 9.04
CA GLU A 158 -12.99 -5.26 9.60
C GLU A 158 -11.46 -5.07 9.47
N ILE A 159 -11.00 -4.04 8.75
CA ILE A 159 -9.57 -3.78 8.57
C ILE A 159 -8.90 -3.32 9.87
N LYS A 160 -7.63 -3.70 10.00
CA LYS A 160 -6.72 -3.26 11.06
C LYS A 160 -5.81 -2.17 10.52
N LEU A 161 -5.86 -1.01 11.18
CA LEU A 161 -5.07 0.16 10.82
C LEU A 161 -3.88 0.33 11.75
N ILE A 162 -2.71 0.61 11.18
CA ILE A 162 -1.44 0.80 11.88
C ILE A 162 -1.01 2.25 11.66
N ALA A 163 -1.00 3.04 12.73
CA ALA A 163 -0.44 4.39 12.70
C ALA A 163 1.09 4.35 12.73
N CYS A 164 1.74 5.25 11.98
CA CYS A 164 3.16 5.53 12.10
C CYS A 164 3.49 6.05 13.51
N GLY A 165 4.48 5.42 14.14
CA GLY A 165 5.17 5.96 15.31
C GLY A 165 6.43 6.71 14.88
N SER A 166 7.38 6.89 15.80
CA SER A 166 8.65 7.53 15.48
C SER A 166 9.65 6.55 14.83
N SER A 167 10.43 7.08 13.90
CA SER A 167 11.61 6.45 13.26
C SER A 167 12.83 6.47 14.18
N TYR A 168 12.80 7.26 15.26
CA TYR A 168 13.87 7.32 16.23
C TYR A 168 13.62 6.34 17.37
N THR A 169 14.71 5.76 17.89
CA THR A 169 14.68 4.82 19.02
C THR A 169 14.29 5.50 20.34
N MET A 170 14.40 6.82 20.41
CA MET A 170 14.05 7.67 21.55
C MET A 170 13.29 8.88 21.00
N LEU A 171 12.15 9.24 21.60
CA LEU A 171 11.48 10.50 21.28
C LEU A 171 12.41 11.66 21.70
N PRO A 172 12.65 12.65 20.83
CA PRO A 172 13.41 13.83 21.23
C PRO A 172 12.69 14.53 22.40
N ASN A 173 13.46 14.92 23.42
CA ASN A 173 12.98 15.61 24.62
C ASN A 173 12.25 16.93 24.28
#